data_AF-F8NPN2-F1
#
_entry.id   AF-F8NPN2-F1
#
_cell.length_a   1.000
_cell.length_b   1.000
_cell.length_c   1.000
_cell.angle_alpha   90.00
_cell.angle_beta   90.00
_cell.angle_gamma   90.00
#
_symmetry.space_group_name_H-M   'P 1'
#
loop_
_entity.id
_entity.type
_entity.pdbx_description
1 polymer ?
#
loop_
_entity_poly.entity_id
_entity_poly.type
_entity_poly.pdbx_seq_one_letter_code
_entity_poly.pdbx_strand_id
1 'polypeptide(L)'
;MDVSNILASHAAKFQSIDVEKETPLDVDTGFLTVTDLNPIDEDSYSTNLEEYLQSTARDGIQALIASLYSLPTKPSPRATPSYNPPS
;
A
#
# COMPACT_ATOMS: atom_id res chain seq x y z
N MET A 1 -0.47 -31.93 16.74
CA MET A 1 -0.59 -31.09 15.53
C MET A 1 0.05 -29.76 15.84
N ASP A 2 0.95 -29.29 14.98
CA ASP A 2 1.77 -28.09 15.23
C ASP A 2 0.96 -26.82 14.91
N VAL A 3 0.30 -26.29 15.94
CA VAL A 3 -0.58 -25.12 15.84
C VAL A 3 0.20 -23.87 15.38
N SER A 4 1.51 -23.83 15.65
CA SER A 4 2.40 -22.73 15.26
C SER A 4 2.55 -22.62 13.74
N ASN A 5 2.66 -23.74 13.03
CA ASN A 5 2.76 -23.75 11.56
C ASN A 5 1.45 -23.33 10.88
N ILE A 6 0.30 -23.65 11.48
CA ILE A 6 -1.01 -23.23 10.96
C ILE A 6 -1.18 -21.71 11.13
N LEU A 7 -0.78 -21.16 12.27
CA LEU A 7 -0.86 -19.72 12.50
C LEU A 7 0.12 -18.94 11.61
N ALA A 8 1.35 -19.43 11.43
CA ALA A 8 2.34 -18.81 10.54
C ALA A 8 1.90 -18.83 9.06
N SER A 9 1.36 -19.96 8.59
CA SER A 9 0.82 -20.06 7.22
C SER A 9 -0.46 -19.24 7.00
N HIS A 10 -1.22 -18.98 8.06
CA HIS A 10 -2.37 -18.08 8.00
C HIS A 10 -1.95 -16.61 8.00
N ALA A 11 -0.94 -16.23 8.79
CA ALA A 11 -0.37 -14.88 8.81
C ALA A 11 0.31 -14.52 7.48
N ALA A 12 1.01 -15.46 6.85
CA ALA A 12 1.66 -15.25 5.54
C ALA A 12 0.67 -14.93 4.40
N LYS A 13 -0.62 -15.23 4.56
CA LYS A 13 -1.67 -14.85 3.61
C LYS A 13 -2.04 -13.38 3.69
N PHE A 14 -1.77 -12.72 4.81
CA PHE A 14 -1.99 -11.29 5.00
C PHE A 14 -0.67 -10.57 4.70
N GLN A 15 -0.51 -10.16 3.44
CA GLN A 15 0.55 -9.23 3.08
C GLN A 15 0.24 -7.89 3.74
N SER A 16 1.21 -7.33 4.47
CA SER A 16 1.03 -6.02 5.09
C SER A 16 0.81 -4.97 4.01
N ILE A 17 -0.15 -4.09 4.27
CA ILE A 17 -0.45 -2.92 3.43
C ILE A 17 0.16 -1.64 4.01
N ASP A 18 0.77 -1.73 5.19
CA ASP A 18 1.36 -0.59 5.89
C ASP A 18 2.72 -0.26 5.26
N VAL A 19 2.91 1.03 4.98
CA VAL A 19 4.14 1.58 4.44
C VAL A 19 4.79 2.41 5.53
N GLU A 20 5.82 1.86 6.17
CA GLU A 20 6.59 2.54 7.20
C GLU A 20 7.84 3.17 6.57
N LYS A 21 7.94 4.50 6.65
CA LYS A 21 9.14 5.27 6.27
C LYS A 21 9.53 6.21 7.41
N GLU A 22 10.81 6.57 7.48
CA GLU A 22 11.31 7.49 8.51
C GLU A 22 10.63 8.87 8.40
N THR A 23 10.58 9.40 7.17
CA THR A 23 9.79 10.59 6.85
C THR A 23 8.47 10.14 6.22
N PRO A 24 7.31 10.57 6.76
CA PRO A 24 6.02 10.27 6.16
C PRO A 24 5.94 10.75 4.71
N LEU A 25 5.31 9.95 3.85
CA LEU A 25 5.03 10.32 2.47
C LEU A 25 4.00 11.45 2.41
N ASP A 26 4.25 12.45 1.55
CA ASP A 26 3.29 13.53 1.30
C ASP A 26 2.34 13.12 0.17
N VAL A 27 1.06 12.94 0.48
CA VAL A 27 0.06 12.40 -0.46
C VAL A 27 -0.94 13.48 -0.82
N ASP A 28 -0.92 13.91 -2.08
CA ASP A 28 -1.92 14.80 -2.67
C ASP A 28 -2.97 13.98 -3.43
N THR A 29 -4.10 13.72 -2.77
CA THR A 29 -5.23 13.01 -3.39
C THR A 29 -5.98 13.83 -4.44
N GLY A 30 -5.80 15.16 -4.48
CA GLY A 30 -6.37 16.04 -5.49
C GLY A 30 -5.66 15.94 -6.84
N PHE A 31 -4.34 15.76 -6.82
CA PHE A 31 -3.51 15.51 -8.01
C PHE A 31 -3.10 14.05 -8.20
N LEU A 32 -3.60 13.13 -7.37
CA LEU A 32 -3.24 11.70 -7.40
C LEU A 32 -1.72 11.49 -7.35
N THR A 33 -1.03 12.29 -6.54
CA THR A 33 0.43 12.35 -6.51
C THR A 33 0.95 12.01 -5.12
N VAL A 34 2.10 11.35 -5.06
CA VAL A 34 2.83 11.08 -3.82
C VAL A 34 4.25 11.62 -3.95
N THR A 35 4.68 12.41 -2.97
CA THR A 35 6.03 12.92 -2.86
C THR A 35 6.75 12.20 -1.74
N ASP A 36 7.79 11.46 -2.11
CA ASP A 36 8.71 10.85 -1.15
C ASP A 36 9.86 11.81 -0.84
N LEU A 37 9.95 12.26 0.41
CA LEU A 37 11.00 13.16 0.90
C LEU A 37 12.16 12.41 1.56
N ASN A 38 12.10 11.07 1.63
CA ASN A 38 13.19 10.27 2.15
C ASN A 38 14.39 10.32 1.19
N PRO A 39 15.63 10.35 1.71
CA PRO A 39 16.82 10.33 0.87
C PRO A 39 16.91 9.03 0.06
N ILE A 40 17.49 9.11 -1.14
CA ILE A 40 17.78 7.93 -1.96
C ILE A 40 18.90 7.14 -1.29
N ASP A 41 18.69 5.84 -1.14
CA ASP A 41 19.74 4.91 -0.74
C ASP A 41 20.61 4.59 -1.95
N GLU A 42 21.78 5.25 -2.03
CA GLU A 42 22.70 5.15 -3.16
C GLU A 42 23.21 3.71 -3.38
N ASP A 43 23.38 2.93 -2.31
CA ASP A 43 23.89 1.56 -2.40
C ASP A 43 22.84 0.65 -3.06
N SER A 44 21.59 0.71 -2.60
CA SER A 44 20.48 -0.05 -3.18
C SER A 44 20.15 0.41 -4.61
N TYR A 45 20.15 1.72 -4.84
CA TYR A 45 19.90 2.32 -6.15
C TYR A 45 20.93 1.89 -7.20
N SER A 46 22.21 1.84 -6.82
CA SER A 46 23.30 1.45 -7.73
C SER A 46 23.40 -0.06 -7.91
N THR A 47 23.03 -0.85 -6.91
CA THR A 47 23.11 -2.32 -6.96
C THR A 47 22.06 -2.91 -7.91
N ASN A 48 20.79 -2.48 -7.80
CA ASN A 48 19.73 -2.94 -8.69
C ASN A 48 18.67 -1.85 -8.87
N LEU A 49 18.89 -1.01 -9.89
CA LEU A 49 18.05 0.14 -10.19
C LEU A 49 16.56 -0.21 -10.33
N GLU A 50 16.23 -1.22 -11.14
CA GLU A 50 14.82 -1.55 -11.43
C GLU A 50 14.09 -2.06 -10.18
N GLU A 51 14.74 -2.90 -9.38
CA GLU A 51 14.16 -3.41 -8.13
C GLU A 51 13.97 -2.28 -7.10
N TYR A 52 14.94 -1.37 -7.00
CA TYR A 52 14.83 -0.19 -6.14
C TYR A 52 13.69 0.75 -6.57
N LEU A 53 13.62 1.07 -7.87
CA LEU A 53 12.55 1.93 -8.40
C LEU A 53 11.18 1.28 -8.25
N GLN A 54 11.07 -0.01 -8.52
CA GLN A 54 9.82 -0.75 -8.39
C GLN A 54 9.35 -0.83 -6.94
N SER A 55 10.25 -1.10 -5.99
CA SER A 55 9.91 -1.14 -4.57
C SER A 55 9.48 0.24 -4.05
N THR A 56 10.21 1.29 -4.41
CA THR A 56 9.88 2.69 -4.07
C THR A 56 8.52 3.10 -4.65
N ALA A 57 8.27 2.78 -5.92
CA ALA A 57 7.00 3.08 -6.58
C ALA A 57 5.83 2.30 -5.95
N ARG A 58 6.03 1.02 -5.59
CA ARG A 58 5.03 0.20 -4.91
C ARG A 58 4.62 0.83 -3.59
N ASP A 59 5.59 1.28 -2.78
CA ASP A 59 5.33 1.93 -1.50
C ASP A 59 4.53 3.23 -1.67
N GLY A 60 4.94 4.08 -2.61
CA GLY A 60 4.22 5.31 -2.92
C GLY A 60 2.78 5.05 -3.38
N ILE A 61 2.58 4.08 -4.29
CA ILE A 61 1.25 3.71 -4.78
C ILE A 61 0.39 3.12 -3.66
N GLN A 62 0.97 2.30 -2.79
CA GLN A 62 0.27 1.72 -1.65
C GLN A 62 -0.26 2.81 -0.72
N ALA A 63 0.56 3.82 -0.41
CA ALA A 63 0.14 4.98 0.38
C ALA A 63 -0.93 5.84 -0.33
N LEU A 64 -0.81 6.02 -1.65
CA LEU A 64 -1.80 6.74 -2.45
C LEU A 64 -3.15 6.04 -2.42
N ILE A 65 -3.17 4.74 -2.68
CA ILE A 65 -4.39 3.93 -2.71
C ILE A 65 -5.03 3.91 -1.33
N ALA A 66 -4.27 3.67 -0.26
CA ALA A 66 -4.79 3.73 1.10
C ALA A 66 -5.46 5.09 1.39
N SER A 67 -4.83 6.19 0.99
CA SER A 67 -5.38 7.54 1.17
C SER A 67 -6.65 7.75 0.33
N LEU A 68 -6.70 7.31 -0.93
CA LEU A 68 -7.87 7.45 -1.80
C LEU A 68 -9.08 6.67 -1.28
N TYR A 69 -8.87 5.46 -0.77
CA TYR A 69 -9.95 4.64 -0.21
C TYR A 69 -10.43 5.14 1.16
N SER A 70 -9.67 6.00 1.83
CA SER A 70 -10.11 6.67 3.05
C SER A 70 -11.09 7.83 2.78
N LEU A 71 -11.18 8.32 1.53
CA LEU A 71 -12.03 9.47 1.18
C LEU A 71 -13.53 9.11 1.22
N PRO A 72 -14.41 10.08 1.57
CA PRO A 72 -15.85 9.85 1.57
C PRO A 72 -16.38 9.43 0.20
N THR A 73 -17.03 8.28 0.12
CA THR A 73 -17.69 7.80 -1.10
C THR A 73 -19.20 8.09 -1.07
N LYS A 74 -19.77 8.44 -2.23
CA LYS A 74 -21.23 8.61 -2.38
C LYS A 74 -21.77 7.46 -3.24
N PRO A 75 -22.60 6.57 -2.69
CA PRO A 75 -23.20 5.50 -3.48
C PRO A 75 -24.11 6.11 -4.56
N SER A 76 -24.02 5.59 -5.77
CA SER A 76 -24.83 6.02 -6.90
C SER A 76 -25.52 4.80 -7.53
N PRO A 77 -26.80 4.89 -7.94
CA PRO A 77 -27.55 3.78 -8.53
C PRO A 77 -26.92 3.17 -9.80
N ARG A 78 -25.95 3.86 -10.41
CA ARG A 78 -25.25 3.42 -11.63
C ARG A 78 -23.93 2.69 -11.36
N ALA A 79 -23.41 2.73 -10.13
CA ALA A 79 -22.25 1.96 -9.74
C ALA A 79 -22.69 0.54 -9.36
N THR A 80 -21.90 -0.47 -9.73
CA THR A 80 -22.15 -1.87 -9.34
C THR A 80 -22.34 -1.96 -7.82
N PRO A 81 -23.46 -2.51 -7.33
CA PRO A 81 -23.64 -2.73 -5.91
C PRO A 81 -22.54 -3.68 -5.42
N SER A 82 -21.68 -3.20 -4.53
CA SER A 82 -20.85 -4.08 -3.72
C SER A 82 -21.82 -4.92 -2.87
N TYR A 83 -21.95 -6.20 -3.19
CA TYR A 83 -22.74 -7.13 -2.40
C TYR A 83 -22.00 -7.36 -1.08
N ASN A 84 -22.55 -6.82 0.01
CA ASN A 84 -22.05 -7.09 1.35
C ASN A 84 -22.96 -8.15 1.99
N PRO A 85 -22.54 -9.41 2.17
CA PRO A 85 -23.36 -10.40 2.86
C PRO A 85 -23.54 -9.99 4.34
N PRO A 86 -24.72 -10.26 4.93
CA PRO A 86 -24.97 -9.97 6.34
C PRO A 86 -24.05 -10.79 7.25
N SER A 87 -23.62 -10.17 8.35
CA SER A 87 -22.87 -10.79 9.46
C SER A 87 -23.67 -11.83 10.22
#